data_AF-A0A0N7LSK2-F1
#
_entry.id   AF-A0A0N7LSK2-F1
#
_cell.length_a   1.000
_cell.length_b   1.000
_cell.length_c   1.000
_cell.angle_alpha   90.00
_cell.angle_beta   90.00
_cell.angle_gamma   90.00
#
_symmetry.space_group_name_H-M   'P 1'
#
loop_
_entity.id
_entity.type
_entity.pdbx_description
1 polymer ?
#
loop_
_entity_poly.entity_id
_entity_poly.type
_entity_poly.pdbx_seq_one_letter_code
_entity_poly.pdbx_strand_id
1 'polypeptide(L)' 'MSHLFATLLATDDLAQRTGCGLKPELRSAMEASLRFPAKAASPMDHGPLVLDPSDPSVVRLPVKSPHGAKTDMEQKA' A
#
# COMPACT_ATOMS: atom_id res chain seq x y z
N MET A 1 10.90 -1.20 -15.44
CA MET A 1 10.44 0.17 -15.16
C MET A 1 11.32 0.87 -14.11
N SER A 2 11.53 0.30 -12.91
CA SER A 2 12.39 0.90 -11.87
C SER A 2 13.82 1.19 -12.33
N HIS A 3 14.48 0.23 -13.00
CA HIS A 3 15.85 0.42 -13.49
C HIS A 3 15.97 1.58 -14.50
N LEU A 4 14.93 1.83 -15.29
CA LEU A 4 14.91 2.87 -16.32
C LEU A 4 14.91 4.26 -15.68
N PHE A 5 14.09 4.46 -14.65
CA PHE A 5 14.06 5.73 -13.90
C PHE A 5 15.35 5.97 -13.12
N ALA A 6 15.95 4.93 -12.55
CA ALA A 6 17.25 5.06 -11.88
C ALA A 6 18.36 5.51 -12.86
N THR A 7 18.43 4.90 -14.05
CA THR A 7 19.41 5.30 -15.08
C THR A 7 19.16 6.73 -15.58
N LEU A 8 17.90 7.12 -15.79
CA LEU A 8 17.56 8.47 -16.23
C LEU A 8 17.91 9.53 -15.17
N LEU A 9 17.66 9.27 -13.89
CA LEU A 9 18.06 10.18 -12.80
C LEU A 9 19.58 10.30 -12.69
N ALA A 10 20.33 9.20 -12.85
CA ALA A 10 21.79 9.25 -12.87
C ALA A 10 22.33 10.07 -14.05
N THR A 11 21.66 10.02 -15.20
CA THR A 11 22.03 10.82 -16.37
C THR A 11 21.62 12.29 -16.19
N ASP A 12 20.49 12.55 -15.53
CA ASP A 12 20.02 13.89 -15.19
C ASP A 12 21.01 14.65 -14.30
N ASP A 13 21.61 13.97 -13.31
CA ASP A 13 22.62 14.58 -12.43
C ASP A 13 23.86 15.08 -13.21
N LEU A 14 24.18 14.44 -14.33
CA LEU A 14 25.23 14.91 -15.24
C LEU A 14 24.73 16.08 -16.11
N ALA A 15 23.52 15.98 -16.64
CA ALA A 15 22.91 17.00 -17.50
C ALA A 15 22.59 18.33 -16.77
N GLN A 16 22.29 18.27 -15.47
CA GLN A 16 22.09 19.47 -14.65
C GLN A 16 23.34 20.35 -14.59
N ARG A 17 24.53 19.75 -14.61
CA ARG A 17 25.81 20.49 -14.60
C ARG A 17 26.00 21.33 -15.86
N THR A 18 25.37 20.95 -16.96
CA THR A 18 25.42 21.65 -18.25
C THR A 18 24.17 22.48 -18.53
N GLY A 19 23.25 22.60 -17.56
CA GLY A 19 22.00 23.35 -17.71
C GLY A 19 20.92 22.66 -18.56
N CYS A 20 21.09 21.37 -18.86
CA CYS A 20 20.17 20.58 -19.70
C CYS A 20 19.35 19.55 -18.89
N GLY A 21 19.21 19.77 -17.59
CA GLY A 21 18.49 18.86 -16.69
C GLY A 21 16.98 18.79 -16.94
N LEU A 22 16.37 17.76 -16.38
CA LEU A 22 14.93 17.56 -16.31
C LEU A 22 14.27 18.67 -15.50
N LYS A 23 13.01 18.94 -15.83
CA LYS A 23 12.17 19.83 -15.01
C LYS A 23 12.04 19.27 -13.58
N PRO A 24 12.06 20.12 -12.54
CA PRO A 24 11.95 19.68 -11.15
C PRO A 24 10.73 18.78 -10.86
N GLU A 25 9.59 19.12 -11.48
CA GLU A 25 8.34 18.35 -11.35
C GLU A 25 8.48 16.92 -11.87
N LEU A 26 9.16 16.74 -13.01
CA LEU A 26 9.39 15.44 -13.62
C LEU A 26 10.39 14.60 -12.80
N ARG A 27 11.45 15.25 -12.30
CA ARG A 27 12.43 14.61 -11.41
C ARG A 27 11.76 14.07 -10.15
N SER A 28 10.94 14.88 -9.49
CA SER A 28 10.18 14.50 -8.30
C SER A 28 9.22 13.33 -8.56
N ALA A 29 8.50 13.34 -9.68
CA ALA A 29 7.61 12.25 -10.06
C ALA A 29 8.36 10.91 -10.29
N MET A 30 9.56 10.96 -10.87
CA MET A 30 10.40 9.78 -11.08
C MET A 30 10.97 9.24 -9.77
N GLU A 31 11.42 10.10 -8.86
CA GLU A 31 11.89 9.73 -7.52
C GLU A 31 10.75 9.08 -6.71
N ALA A 32 9.53 9.64 -6.77
CA ALA A 32 8.36 9.07 -6.13
C ALA A 32 8.01 7.68 -6.68
N SER A 33 8.11 7.50 -8.01
CA SER A 33 7.85 6.21 -8.67
C SER A 33 8.86 5.13 -8.29
N LEU A 34 10.11 5.51 -7.96
CA LEU A 34 11.12 4.60 -7.42
C LEU A 34 10.84 4.24 -5.96
N ARG A 35 10.39 5.21 -5.16
CA ARG A 35 10.14 5.02 -3.73
C ARG A 35 8.87 4.22 -3.44
N PHE A 36 7.84 4.38 -4.26
CA PHE A 36 6.58 3.67 -4.16
C PHE A 36 6.33 2.89 -5.45
N PRO A 37 7.02 1.75 -5.64
CA PRO A 37 6.75 0.92 -6.81
C PRO A 37 5.28 0.49 -6.76
N ALA A 38 4.59 0.53 -7.90
CA ALA A 38 3.16 0.21 -8.00
C ALA A 38 2.75 -1.14 -7.39
N LYS A 39 3.71 -2.07 -7.21
CA LYS A 39 3.51 -3.36 -6.57
C LYS A 39 3.50 -3.33 -5.03
N ALA A 40 3.92 -2.23 -4.39
CA ALA A 40 3.94 -2.10 -2.92
C ALA A 40 2.56 -1.79 -2.31
N ALA A 41 1.61 -1.31 -3.11
CA ALA A 41 0.26 -0.97 -2.66
C ALA A 41 -0.79 -2.04 -3.00
N SER A 42 -0.40 -3.12 -3.70
CA SER A 42 -1.34 -4.21 -3.94
C SER A 42 -1.47 -5.03 -2.65
N PRO A 43 -2.70 -5.33 -2.19
CA PRO A 43 -2.89 -6.39 -1.22
C PRO A 43 -2.15 -7.62 -1.75
N MET A 44 -1.19 -8.14 -0.97
CA MET A 44 -0.64 -9.45 -1.29
C MET A 44 -1.81 -10.42 -1.19
N ASP A 45 -2.12 -11.09 -2.31
CA ASP A 45 -3.07 -12.18 -2.36
C ASP A 45 -2.44 -13.37 -1.64
N HIS A 46 -2.32 -13.25 -0.31
CA HIS A 46 -2.08 -14.38 0.55
C HIS A 46 -3.35 -15.22 0.42
N GLY A 47 -3.26 -16.32 -0.34
CA GLY A 47 -4.32 -17.32 -0.39
C GLY A 47 -4.82 -17.63 1.03
N PRO A 48 -6.06 -18.13 1.15
CA PRO A 48 -6.78 -18.18 2.43
C PRO A 48 -5.88 -18.68 3.54
N LEU A 49 -5.54 -17.77 4.45
CA LEU A 49 -4.65 -18.04 5.56
C LEU A 49 -5.41 -18.95 6.51
N VAL A 50 -5.17 -20.27 6.41
CA VAL A 50 -5.78 -21.27 7.29
C VAL A 50 -5.13 -21.13 8.65
N LEU A 51 -5.66 -20.20 9.46
CA LEU A 51 -5.32 -20.09 10.87
C LEU A 51 -5.98 -21.26 11.60
N ASP A 52 -5.18 -22.20 12.08
CA ASP A 52 -5.65 -23.26 12.96
C ASP A 52 -6.22 -22.60 14.24
N PRO A 53 -7.51 -22.78 14.55
CA PRO A 53 -8.12 -22.22 15.76
C PRO A 53 -7.49 -22.76 17.05
N SER A 54 -6.69 -23.82 16.99
CA SER A 54 -6.00 -24.41 18.13
C SER A 54 -4.60 -23.82 18.41
N ASP A 55 -4.10 -22.91 17.57
CA ASP A 55 -2.77 -22.32 17.79
C ASP A 55 -2.81 -21.35 19.00
N PRO A 56 -2.03 -21.62 20.07
CA PRO A 56 -2.01 -20.79 21.27
C PRO A 56 -1.46 -19.36 21.02
N SER A 57 -0.83 -19.13 19.86
CA SER A 57 -0.29 -17.84 19.46
C SER A 57 -1.32 -16.93 18.79
N VAL A 58 -2.54 -17.44 18.52
CA VAL A 58 -3.58 -16.70 17.80
C VAL A 58 -4.59 -16.10 18.77
N VAL A 59 -4.54 -14.78 18.95
CA VAL A 59 -5.55 -14.03 19.70
C VAL A 59 -6.61 -13.49 18.73
N ARG A 60 -7.84 -13.99 18.82
CA ARG A 60 -8.98 -13.48 18.01
C ARG A 60 -9.53 -12.21 18.64
N LEU A 61 -9.48 -11.10 17.91
CA LEU A 61 -10.11 -9.86 18.34
C LEU A 61 -11.63 -9.94 18.14
N PRO A 62 -12.44 -9.48 19.12
CA PRO A 62 -13.89 -9.43 18.96
C PRO A 62 -14.24 -8.46 17.83
N VAL A 63 -14.89 -8.98 16.78
CA VAL A 63 -15.37 -8.17 15.67
C VAL A 63 -16.55 -7.35 16.18
N LYS A 64 -16.32 -6.09 16.52
CA LYS A 64 -17.41 -5.14 16.79
C LYS A 64 -18.06 -4.82 15.46
N SER A 65 -19.13 -5.53 15.13
CA SER A 65 -19.92 -5.30 13.91
C SER A 65 -20.38 -3.84 13.87
N PRO A 66 -19.95 -3.02 12.89
CA PRO A 66 -20.36 -1.63 12.81
C PRO A 66 -21.67 -1.52 12.01
N HIS A 67 -22.77 -2.06 12.54
CA HIS A 67 -24.08 -1.59 12.11
C HIS A 67 -25.15 -1.92 13.15
N GLY A 68 -25.70 -0.88 13.77
CA GLY A 68 -26.92 -0.99 14.54
C GLY A 68 -28.07 -1.41 13.64
N ALA A 69 -28.67 -2.55 13.93
CA ALA A 69 -30.01 -2.89 13.48
C ALA A 69 -30.81 -3.24 14.73
N LYS A 70 -31.74 -2.34 15.03
CA LYS A 70 -32.67 -2.38 16.16
C LYS A 70 -33.41 -3.71 16.18
N THR A 71 -33.58 -4.27 17.37
CA THR A 71 -34.69 -5.19 17.65
C THR A 71 -35.09 -4.91 19.09
N ASP A 72 -35.99 -3.94 19.24
CA ASP A 72 -36.75 -3.74 20.45
C ASP A 72 -37.46 -5.04 20.82
N MET A 73 -37.31 -5.44 22.08
CA MET A 73 -38.17 -6.39 22.74
C MET A 73 -39.60 -5.84 22.78
N GLU A 74 -40.58 -6.59 22.30
CA GLU A 74 -41.85 -6.75 23.04
C GLU A 74 -42.55 -8.04 22.60
N GLN A 75 -42.18 -9.15 23.23
CA GLN A 75 -43.10 -10.28 23.44
C GLN A 75 -43.60 -10.17 24.87
N LYS A 76 -44.87 -9.80 25.05
CA LYS A 76 -45.62 -10.22 26.23
C LYS A 76 -47.06 -10.55 25.84
N ALA A 77 -47.44 -11.73 26.29
CA ALA A 77 -48.70 -12.42 26.13
C ALA A 77 -49.87 -11.73 26.84
#